data_AF-A0A2P8AU04-F1
#
_entry.id   AF-A0A2P8AU04-F1
#
_cell.length_a   1.000
_cell.length_b   1.000
_cell.length_c   1.000
_cell.angle_alpha   90.00
_cell.angle_beta   90.00
_cell.angle_gamma   90.00
#
_symmetry.space_group_name_H-M   'P 1'
#
loop_
_entity.id
_entity.type
_entity.pdbx_description
1 polymer ?
#
loop_
_entity_poly.entity_id
_entity_poly.type
_entity_poly.pdbx_seq_one_letter_code
_entity_poly.pdbx_strand_id
1 'polypeptide(L)'
;MLDELARRLALGVASTCVVLDPPLVVLAGEVGRAGGAALAERVQHEVAAITLVRPRVVSTGLTEEPILRGALRTALDAVRDEVFGSTVG
;
A
#
# COMPACT_ATOMS: atom_id res chain seq x y z
N MET A 1 13.62 16.13 -7.64
CA MET A 1 12.90 16.01 -6.34
C MET A 1 12.28 14.63 -6.17
N LEU A 2 11.52 14.10 -7.14
CA LEU A 2 10.92 12.77 -7.03
C LEU A 2 11.96 11.65 -6.82
N ASP A 3 13.18 11.77 -7.36
CA ASP A 3 14.25 10.76 -7.17
C ASP A 3 14.75 10.67 -5.73
N GLU A 4 14.91 11.82 -5.07
CA GLU A 4 15.26 11.86 -3.64
C GLU A 4 14.15 11.23 -2.80
N LEU A 5 12.90 11.58 -3.09
CA LEU A 5 11.75 10.99 -2.39
C LEU A 5 11.65 9.48 -2.65
N ALA A 6 11.87 9.05 -3.89
CA ALA A 6 11.85 7.64 -4.28
C ALA A 6 12.90 6.84 -3.51
N ARG A 7 14.15 7.33 -3.42
CA ARG A 7 15.21 6.71 -2.62
C ARG A 7 14.84 6.55 -1.16
N ARG A 8 14.23 7.57 -0.56
CA ARG A 8 13.78 7.54 0.85
C ARG A 8 12.65 6.54 1.06
N LEU A 9 11.66 6.51 0.16
CA LEU A 9 10.54 5.56 0.23
C LEU A 9 11.02 4.11 -0.02
N ALA A 10 11.95 3.91 -0.95
CA ALA A 10 12.45 2.60 -1.34
C ALA A 10 13.05 1.82 -0.18
N LEU A 11 13.68 2.49 0.80
CA LEU A 11 14.20 1.82 1.99
C LEU A 11 13.09 1.13 2.80
N GLY A 12 11.97 1.83 3.03
CA GLY A 12 10.83 1.28 3.77
C GLY A 12 10.05 0.23 2.96
N VAL A 13 9.98 0.40 1.64
CA VAL A 13 9.36 -0.60 0.78
C VAL A 13 10.22 -1.87 0.72
N ALA A 14 11.54 -1.75 0.55
CA ALA A 14 12.46 -2.88 0.51
C ALA A 14 12.45 -3.67 1.81
N SER A 15 12.42 -3.00 2.97
CA SER A 15 12.34 -3.70 4.27
C SER A 15 11.05 -4.51 4.39
N THR A 16 9.91 -3.95 3.96
CA THR A 16 8.62 -4.66 3.92
C THR A 16 8.67 -5.83 2.95
N CYS A 17 9.32 -5.67 1.80
CA CYS A 17 9.43 -6.73 0.79
C CYS A 17 10.29 -7.90 1.25
N VAL A 18 11.37 -7.64 1.99
CA VAL A 18 12.22 -8.72 2.53
C VAL A 18 11.48 -9.55 3.59
N VAL A 19 10.55 -8.94 4.33
CA VAL A 19 9.81 -9.63 5.40
C VAL A 19 8.54 -10.31 4.90
N LEU A 20 7.75 -9.62 4.07
CA LEU A 20 6.42 -10.07 3.66
C LEU A 20 6.34 -10.66 2.24
N ASP A 21 7.36 -10.41 1.40
CA ASP A 21 7.38 -10.76 -0.03
C ASP A 21 6.07 -10.47 -0.80
N PRO A 22 5.52 -9.23 -0.71
CA PRO A 22 4.27 -8.93 -1.38
C PRO A 22 4.49 -8.79 -2.89
N PRO A 23 3.59 -9.32 -3.73
CA PRO A 23 3.68 -9.14 -5.18
C PRO A 23 3.37 -7.70 -5.63
N LEU A 24 2.71 -6.90 -4.76
CA LEU A 24 2.26 -5.54 -5.05
C LEU A 24 2.42 -4.64 -3.83
N VAL A 25 2.96 -3.45 -4.07
CA VAL A 25 3.03 -2.35 -3.11
C VAL A 25 2.25 -1.16 -3.64
N VAL A 26 1.38 -0.58 -2.82
CA VAL A 26 0.56 0.59 -3.17
C VAL A 26 1.03 1.81 -2.39
N LEU A 27 1.48 2.85 -3.10
CA LEU A 27 1.83 4.14 -2.53
C LEU A 27 0.55 4.92 -2.23
N ALA A 28 0.09 4.84 -0.99
CA ALA A 28 -1.07 5.57 -0.49
C ALA A 28 -0.72 6.97 0.01
N GLY A 29 -1.73 7.69 0.49
CA GLY A 29 -1.60 9.04 1.00
C GLY A 29 -1.44 10.10 -0.10
N GLU A 30 -1.40 11.36 0.33
CA GLU A 30 -1.35 12.50 -0.59
C GLU A 30 -0.11 12.47 -1.49
N VAL A 31 1.04 12.13 -0.92
CA VAL A 31 2.32 12.05 -1.64
C VAL A 31 2.29 10.94 -2.70
N GLY A 32 1.83 9.76 -2.34
CA GLY A 32 1.71 8.63 -3.28
C GLY A 32 0.78 8.97 -4.44
N ARG A 33 -0.36 9.61 -4.15
CA ARG A 33 -1.34 10.05 -5.15
C ARG A 33 -0.78 11.17 -6.04
N ALA A 34 -0.20 12.22 -5.46
CA ALA A 34 0.34 13.37 -6.19
C ALA A 34 1.55 12.97 -7.06
N GLY A 35 2.38 12.05 -6.58
CA GLY A 35 3.51 11.51 -7.34
C GLY A 35 3.10 10.57 -8.47
N GLY A 36 1.92 9.96 -8.38
CA GLY A 36 1.33 9.14 -9.42
C GLY A 36 2.24 8.00 -9.91
N ALA A 37 2.08 7.63 -11.18
CA ALA A 37 2.89 6.59 -11.83
C ALA A 37 4.39 6.94 -11.82
N ALA A 38 4.74 8.22 -12.02
CA ALA A 38 6.13 8.66 -12.09
C ALA A 38 6.90 8.40 -10.79
N LEU A 39 6.28 8.63 -9.62
CA LEU A 39 6.88 8.28 -8.33
C LEU A 39 6.92 6.76 -8.13
N ALA A 40 5.84 6.05 -8.48
CA ALA A 40 5.77 4.60 -8.32
C ALA A 40 6.85 3.85 -9.12
N GLU A 41 7.08 4.23 -10.37
CA GLU A 41 8.12 3.65 -11.23
C GLU A 41 9.53 3.88 -10.65
N ARG A 42 9.80 5.09 -10.15
CA ARG A 42 11.08 5.42 -9.51
C ARG A 42 11.27 4.63 -8.21
N VAL A 43 10.25 4.53 -7.36
CA VAL A 43 10.32 3.71 -6.14
C VAL A 43 10.59 2.26 -6.49
N GLN A 44 9.91 1.70 -7.50
CA GLN A 44 10.16 0.33 -7.95
C GLN A 44 11.61 0.13 -8.39
N HIS A 45 12.16 1.08 -9.14
CA HIS A 45 13.55 1.06 -9.59
C HIS A 45 14.54 1.13 -8.42
N GLU A 46 14.31 2.01 -7.44
CA GLU A 46 15.18 2.16 -6.28
C GLU A 46 15.09 0.94 -5.34
N VAL A 47 13.91 0.34 -5.14
CA VAL A 47 13.76 -0.92 -4.39
C VAL A 47 14.58 -2.03 -5.04
N ALA A 48 14.53 -2.10 -6.37
CA ALA A 48 15.29 -3.04 -7.18
C ALA A 48 16.82 -2.90 -7.07
N ALA A 49 17.32 -1.75 -6.58
CA ALA A 49 18.73 -1.52 -6.27
C ALA A 49 19.11 -1.93 -4.84
N ILE A 50 18.14 -2.07 -3.93
CA ILE A 50 18.36 -2.41 -2.50
C ILE A 50 18.22 -3.91 -2.25
N THR A 51 17.27 -4.59 -2.92
CA THR A 51 16.95 -6.00 -2.67
C THR A 51 16.73 -6.79 -3.96
N LEU A 52 16.80 -8.11 -3.87
CA LEU A 52 16.53 -9.04 -4.98
C LEU A 52 15.02 -9.14 -5.29
N VAL A 53 14.16 -8.80 -4.32
CA VAL A 53 12.70 -8.81 -4.51
C VAL A 53 12.30 -7.66 -5.44
N ARG A 54 11.42 -7.94 -6.40
CA ARG A 54 10.94 -6.96 -7.38
C ARG A 54 9.41 -6.87 -7.32
N PRO A 55 8.85 -6.23 -6.28
CA PRO A 55 7.41 -6.04 -6.21
C PRO A 55 6.96 -5.12 -7.35
N ARG A 56 5.73 -5.27 -7.81
CA ARG A 56 5.10 -4.20 -8.59
C ARG A 56 4.78 -3.04 -7.64
N VAL A 57 5.14 -1.81 -8.00
CA VAL A 57 4.78 -0.61 -7.22
C VAL A 57 3.78 0.22 -8.02
N VAL A 58 2.68 0.62 -7.38
CA VAL A 58 1.64 1.46 -8.00
C VAL A 58 1.26 2.60 -7.06
N SER A 59 0.73 3.68 -7.62
CA SER A 59 0.07 4.72 -6.82
C SER A 59 -1.37 4.32 -6.48
N THR A 60 -1.89 4.78 -5.34
CA THR A 60 -3.30 4.58 -4.99
C THR A 60 -4.23 5.24 -6.01
N GLY A 61 -5.28 4.51 -6.40
CA GLY A 61 -6.40 5.07 -7.18
C GLY A 61 -7.50 5.68 -6.31
N LEU A 62 -7.40 5.59 -4.98
CA LEU A 62 -8.43 6.10 -4.07
C LEU A 62 -8.23 7.59 -3.81
N THR A 63 -9.27 8.38 -4.10
CA THR A 63 -9.25 9.84 -4.01
C THR A 63 -10.02 10.38 -2.81
N GLU A 64 -11.07 9.68 -2.36
CA GLU A 64 -12.02 10.17 -1.36
C GLU A 64 -12.00 9.31 -0.11
N GLU A 65 -11.58 9.94 0.99
CA GLU A 65 -11.63 9.43 2.37
C GLU A 65 -11.35 7.91 2.50
N PRO A 66 -10.26 7.39 1.91
CA PRO A 66 -10.03 5.94 1.83
C PRO A 66 -9.94 5.29 3.22
N ILE A 67 -9.44 6.03 4.20
CA ILE A 67 -9.32 5.58 5.59
C ILE A 67 -10.71 5.47 6.24
N LEU A 68 -11.55 6.49 6.13
CA LEU A 68 -12.90 6.49 6.72
C LEU A 68 -13.76 5.39 6.09
N ARG A 69 -13.74 5.27 4.76
CA ARG A 69 -14.48 4.22 4.04
C ARG A 69 -14.02 2.83 4.44
N GLY A 70 -12.71 2.64 4.58
CA GLY A 70 -12.13 1.40 5.09
C GLY A 70 -12.61 1.09 6.51
N ALA A 71 -12.54 2.08 7.41
CA ALA A 71 -12.95 1.92 8.81
C ALA A 71 -14.44 1.57 8.94
N LEU A 72 -15.32 2.25 8.19
CA LEU A 72 -16.74 1.94 8.17
C LEU A 72 -17.00 0.51 7.67
N ARG A 73 -16.29 0.08 6.61
CA ARG A 73 -16.41 -1.28 6.10
C ARG A 73 -15.96 -2.31 7.15
N THR A 74 -14.82 -2.10 7.78
CA THR A 74 -14.33 -2.98 8.85
C THR A 74 -15.32 -3.07 10.01
N ALA A 75 -15.91 -1.95 10.42
CA ALA A 75 -16.92 -1.94 11.48
C ALA A 75 -18.19 -2.71 11.08
N LEU A 76 -18.66 -2.54 9.84
CA LEU A 76 -19.81 -3.28 9.31
C LEU A 76 -19.55 -4.78 9.21
N ASP A 77 -18.35 -5.17 8.77
CA ASP A 77 -17.97 -6.59 8.67
C ASP A 77 -17.90 -7.21 10.07
N ALA A 78 -17.36 -6.51 11.08
CA ALA A 78 -17.36 -6.97 12.47
C ALA A 78 -18.79 -7.17 13.04
N VAL A 79 -19.70 -6.20 12.82
CA VAL A 79 -21.10 -6.33 13.28
C VAL A 79 -21.80 -7.51 12.59
N ARG A 80 -21.52 -7.76 11.31
CA ARG A 80 -22.09 -8.91 10.60
C ARG A 80 -21.59 -10.22 11.17
N ASP A 81 -20.30 -10.33 11.45
CA ASP A 81 -19.72 -11.52 12.04
C ASP A 81 -20.32 -11.81 13.44
N GLU A 82 -20.59 -10.77 14.25
CA GLU A 82 -21.27 -10.93 15.54
C GLU A 82 -22.72 -11.42 15.41
N VAL A 83 -23.51 -10.80 14.51
CA VAL A 83 -24.93 -11.10 14.34
C VAL A 83 -25.15 -12.45 13.65
N PHE A 84 -24.32 -12.81 12.67
CA PHE A 84 -24.53 -14.00 11.84
C PHE A 84 -23.57 -15.15 12.16
N GLY A 85 -22.39 -14.89 12.74
CA GLY A 85 -21.45 -15.93 13.14
C GLY A 85 -21.93 -16.79 14.31
N SER A 86 -22.90 -16.30 15.10
CA SER A 86 -23.53 -17.03 16.21
C SER A 86 -24.66 -17.99 15.79
N THR A 87 -25.07 -17.99 14.52
CA THR A 87 -26.20 -18.82 14.02
C THR A 87 -25.76 -20.15 13.40
N VAL A 88 -24.44 -20.40 13.24
CA VAL A 88 -23.88 -21.64 12.64
C VAL A 88 -23.14 -22.50 13.68
N GLY A 89 -23.27 -22.18 14.97
CA GLY A 89 -22.70 -22.95 16.10
C GLY A 89 -23.74 -23.76 16.84
#